data_AF-A0A9D2YL40-F1
#
_entry.id   AF-A0A9D2YL40-F1
#
_cell.length_a   1.000
_cell.length_b   1.000
_cell.length_c   1.000
_cell.angle_alpha   90.00
_cell.angle_beta   90.00
_cell.angle_gamma   90.00
#
_symmetry.space_group_name_H-M   'P 1'
#
loop_
_entity.id
_entity.type
_entity.pdbx_description
1 polymer ?
#
loop_
_entity_poly.entity_id
_entity_poly.type
_entity_poly.pdbx_seq_one_letter_code
_entity_poly.pdbx_strand_id
1 'polypeptide(L)'
;MELQAVLMAAGGGSRMTDLTYNTPKPMLPVGNKPLMWYPLNLLERVGFEEVIVITTKEVQKMMSTDPKMKQEVKMKLDVVCIQEDGDMGTADALRYIQQKIKTDVLVVSCDLISDVALHEVVDLFRAHNATLAMLMSKAHEFTETVPGQKGKKKTAEQRDFVGVDQSGKRLLFMANEADLEDGLSVRKSILRKHPRMHIKTGLVDAHLYCLKKAVVDFLTENKSISSIRGELVPLLVRKQFSKTLSKQKMKDDSEDQTQKKNDGSTDHELLISSRDESLLQLAQERSCWNDHHGDMSEAYHGGKLRCYVHIMDQGLCYRVNTLAAYIEANRLVSQL
;
A
#
# COMPACT_ATOMS: atom_id res chain seq x y z
N MET A 1 12.54 17.09 4.64
CA MET A 1 11.22 16.47 4.36
C MET A 1 11.15 15.19 5.16
N GLU A 2 10.04 14.95 5.86
CA GLU A 2 9.83 13.72 6.65
C GLU A 2 9.33 12.57 5.77
N LEU A 3 8.41 12.87 4.84
CA LEU A 3 7.80 11.92 3.92
C LEU A 3 7.97 12.42 2.48
N GLN A 4 8.21 11.51 1.55
CA GLN A 4 8.19 11.76 0.11
C GLN A 4 6.93 11.15 -0.50
N ALA A 5 6.15 11.95 -1.23
CA ALA A 5 4.96 11.48 -1.90
C ALA A 5 5.29 10.89 -3.27
N VAL A 6 4.74 9.72 -3.56
CA VAL A 6 4.86 9.00 -4.83
C VAL A 6 3.47 8.78 -5.39
N LEU A 7 3.21 9.32 -6.57
CA LEU A 7 1.96 9.13 -7.29
C LEU A 7 2.12 8.05 -8.37
N MET A 8 1.33 6.98 -8.25
CA MET A 8 1.33 5.85 -9.17
C MET A 8 0.33 6.09 -10.30
N ALA A 9 0.82 6.47 -11.48
CA ALA A 9 0.03 6.77 -12.67
C ALA A 9 0.32 5.84 -13.87
N ALA A 10 1.08 4.76 -13.68
CA ALA A 10 1.43 3.79 -14.73
C ALA A 10 0.36 2.70 -14.99
N GLY A 11 -0.89 2.90 -14.57
CA GLY A 11 -1.94 1.89 -14.69
C GLY A 11 -2.73 2.00 -16.00
N GLY A 12 -2.62 1.01 -16.88
CA GLY A 12 -3.33 0.97 -18.18
C GLY A 12 -4.87 0.86 -18.11
N GLY A 13 -5.45 0.61 -16.94
CA GLY A 13 -6.90 0.63 -16.75
C GLY A 13 -7.65 -0.51 -17.45
N SER A 14 -7.14 -1.75 -17.35
CA SER A 14 -7.69 -2.95 -17.98
C SER A 14 -9.17 -3.26 -17.67
N ARG A 15 -9.74 -2.65 -16.63
CA ARG A 15 -11.16 -2.80 -16.24
C ARG A 15 -12.08 -1.71 -16.81
N MET A 16 -11.51 -0.72 -17.52
CA MET A 16 -12.20 0.43 -18.10
C MET A 16 -11.77 0.65 -19.56
N THR A 17 -11.47 -0.43 -20.28
CA THR A 17 -10.92 -0.41 -21.65
C THR A 17 -11.72 0.47 -22.60
N ASP A 18 -13.04 0.51 -22.45
CA ASP A 18 -13.94 1.32 -23.29
C ASP A 18 -13.67 2.82 -23.13
N LEU A 19 -13.28 3.26 -21.93
CA LEU A 19 -12.92 4.65 -21.63
C LEU A 19 -11.43 4.91 -21.90
N THR A 20 -10.58 3.91 -21.66
CA THR A 20 -9.12 4.07 -21.75
C THR A 20 -8.55 3.83 -23.15
N TYR A 21 -9.39 3.50 -24.14
CA TYR A 21 -8.95 3.24 -25.52
C TYR A 21 -8.23 4.44 -26.15
N ASN A 22 -8.76 5.65 -25.98
CA ASN A 22 -8.20 6.88 -26.58
C ASN A 22 -7.49 7.78 -25.56
N THR A 23 -7.72 7.57 -24.26
CA THR A 23 -7.23 8.47 -23.21
C THR A 23 -6.71 7.63 -22.05
N PRO A 24 -5.44 7.80 -21.64
CA PRO A 24 -4.88 7.00 -20.57
C PRO A 24 -5.61 7.28 -19.26
N LYS A 25 -5.73 6.24 -18.40
CA LYS A 25 -6.52 6.31 -17.15
C LYS A 25 -6.27 7.56 -16.29
N PRO A 26 -5.02 8.01 -16.04
CA PRO A 26 -4.76 9.19 -15.20
C PRO A 26 -5.32 10.50 -15.78
N MET A 27 -5.53 10.55 -17.10
CA MET A 27 -6.04 11.72 -17.83
C MET A 27 -7.55 11.68 -18.05
N LEU A 28 -8.25 10.63 -17.60
CA LEU A 28 -9.69 10.55 -17.75
C LEU A 28 -10.37 11.71 -17.00
N PRO A 29 -11.32 12.43 -17.64
CA PRO A 29 -11.96 13.57 -17.01
C PRO A 29 -13.03 13.12 -16.01
N VAL A 30 -12.90 13.50 -14.75
CA VAL A 30 -13.95 13.38 -13.74
C VAL A 30 -14.33 14.78 -13.27
N GLY A 31 -15.58 15.20 -13.50
CA GLY A 31 -16.05 16.55 -13.21
C GLY A 31 -15.18 17.66 -13.82
N ASN A 32 -14.89 17.54 -15.12
CA ASN A 32 -14.06 18.47 -15.91
C ASN A 32 -12.59 18.59 -15.50
N LYS A 33 -12.10 17.75 -14.57
CA LYS A 33 -10.70 17.68 -14.15
C LYS A 33 -10.10 16.30 -14.44
N PRO A 34 -8.80 16.20 -14.78
CA PRO A 34 -8.19 14.89 -15.01
C PRO A 34 -8.14 14.10 -13.69
N LEU A 35 -8.30 12.78 -13.76
CA LEU A 35 -8.39 11.91 -12.59
C LEU A 35 -7.20 12.07 -11.62
N MET A 36 -5.98 12.24 -12.15
CA MET A 36 -4.80 12.43 -11.31
C MET A 36 -4.72 13.81 -10.63
N TRP A 37 -5.58 14.77 -10.97
CA TRP A 37 -5.67 16.06 -10.28
C TRP A 37 -6.13 15.89 -8.83
N TYR A 38 -7.08 14.97 -8.56
CA TYR A 38 -7.61 14.74 -7.21
C TYR A 38 -6.54 14.34 -6.19
N PRO A 39 -5.72 13.29 -6.43
CA PRO A 39 -4.67 12.93 -5.48
C PRO A 39 -3.56 13.99 -5.40
N LEU A 40 -3.26 14.72 -6.48
CA LEU A 40 -2.32 15.84 -6.42
C LEU A 40 -2.85 16.98 -5.55
N ASN A 41 -4.08 17.41 -5.76
CA ASN A 41 -4.74 18.44 -4.94
C ASN A 41 -4.82 18.00 -3.46
N LEU A 42 -5.05 16.71 -3.18
CA LEU A 42 -5.00 16.17 -1.81
C LEU A 42 -3.61 16.35 -1.19
N LEU A 43 -2.54 16.02 -1.91
CA LEU A 43 -1.15 16.20 -1.45
C LEU A 43 -0.80 17.68 -1.26
N GLU A 44 -1.27 18.56 -2.16
CA GLU A 44 -1.06 20.01 -2.05
C GLU A 44 -1.70 20.58 -0.78
N ARG A 45 -2.96 20.20 -0.50
CA ARG A 45 -3.70 20.64 0.69
C ARG A 45 -3.02 20.24 2.00
N VAL A 46 -2.31 19.12 1.99
CA VAL A 46 -1.54 18.62 3.16
C VAL A 46 -0.18 19.33 3.29
N GLY A 47 0.27 20.04 2.26
CA GLY A 47 1.50 20.80 2.26
C GLY A 47 2.70 20.08 1.65
N PHE A 48 2.49 19.07 0.79
CA PHE A 48 3.60 18.49 0.02
C PHE A 48 4.07 19.47 -1.07
N GLU A 49 5.35 19.84 -1.01
CA GLU A 49 5.97 20.75 -2.00
C GLU A 49 6.46 20.03 -3.27
N GLU A 50 6.81 18.75 -3.14
CA GLU A 50 7.37 17.92 -4.20
C GLU A 50 6.69 16.55 -4.22
N VAL A 51 6.32 16.09 -5.43
CA VAL A 51 5.72 14.77 -5.66
C VAL A 51 6.43 14.07 -6.81
N ILE A 52 6.82 12.81 -6.59
CA ILE A 52 7.37 11.95 -7.64
C ILE A 52 6.21 11.28 -8.36
N VAL A 53 6.03 11.56 -9.64
CA VAL A 53 4.95 10.99 -10.45
C VAL A 53 5.52 9.90 -11.33
N ILE A 54 5.11 8.65 -11.09
CA ILE A 54 5.49 7.51 -11.92
C ILE A 54 4.44 7.33 -13.00
N THR A 55 4.83 7.49 -14.27
CA THR A 55 3.89 7.50 -15.38
C THR A 55 4.49 6.91 -16.67
N THR A 56 3.69 6.83 -17.72
CA THR A 56 4.13 6.40 -19.06
C THR A 56 4.51 7.60 -19.92
N LYS A 57 5.30 7.37 -20.97
CA LYS A 57 5.72 8.45 -21.90
C LYS A 57 4.53 9.15 -22.57
N GLU A 58 3.42 8.44 -22.78
CA GLU A 58 2.20 8.99 -23.37
C GLU A 58 1.52 9.99 -22.45
N VAL A 59 1.34 9.61 -21.18
CA VAL A 59 0.77 10.49 -20.16
C VAL A 59 1.66 11.72 -19.95
N GLN A 60 2.98 11.56 -19.92
CA GLN A 60 3.90 12.69 -19.78
C GLN A 60 3.71 13.73 -20.91
N LYS A 61 3.53 13.29 -22.16
CA LYS A 61 3.25 14.19 -23.28
C LYS A 61 1.94 14.95 -23.06
N MET A 62 0.87 14.24 -22.71
CA MET A 62 -0.45 14.83 -22.46
C MET A 62 -0.41 15.84 -21.30
N MET A 63 0.26 15.52 -20.20
CA MET A 63 0.47 16.44 -19.07
C MET A 63 1.27 17.69 -19.47
N SER A 64 2.23 17.53 -20.38
CA SER A 64 3.04 18.67 -20.86
C SER A 64 2.26 19.59 -21.78
N THR A 65 1.27 19.06 -22.50
CA THR A 65 0.43 19.78 -23.45
C THR A 65 -0.79 20.43 -22.78
N ASP A 66 -1.32 19.86 -21.69
CA ASP A 66 -2.51 20.40 -21.03
C ASP A 66 -2.17 21.63 -20.16
N PRO A 67 -2.63 22.84 -20.53
CA PRO A 67 -2.37 24.05 -19.74
C PRO A 67 -3.09 24.05 -18.40
N LYS A 68 -4.20 23.30 -18.24
CA LYS A 68 -5.00 23.27 -17.00
C LYS A 68 -4.23 22.63 -15.85
N MET A 69 -3.50 21.55 -16.15
CA MET A 69 -2.63 20.85 -15.20
C MET A 69 -1.54 21.78 -14.63
N LYS A 70 -0.89 22.56 -15.49
CA LYS A 70 0.18 23.47 -15.08
C LYS A 70 -0.31 24.70 -14.30
N GLN A 71 -1.55 25.11 -14.53
CA GLN A 71 -2.11 26.29 -13.88
C GLN A 71 -2.73 25.98 -12.52
N GLU A 72 -3.30 24.78 -12.35
CA GLU A 72 -3.99 24.39 -11.11
C GLU A 72 -3.08 23.75 -10.06
N VAL A 73 -1.98 23.10 -10.49
CA VAL A 73 -1.07 22.41 -9.58
C VAL A 73 0.18 23.27 -9.35
N LYS A 74 0.35 23.82 -8.14
CA LYS A 74 1.51 24.70 -7.82
C LYS A 74 2.73 23.95 -7.30
N MET A 75 2.59 22.66 -6.96
CA MET A 75 3.68 21.83 -6.44
C MET A 75 4.70 21.46 -7.53
N LYS A 76 5.92 21.10 -7.12
CA LYS A 76 6.94 20.57 -8.03
C LYS A 76 6.63 19.11 -8.33
N LEU A 77 6.51 18.78 -9.62
CA LEU A 77 6.27 17.41 -10.09
C LEU A 77 7.57 16.86 -10.70
N ASP A 78 8.15 15.84 -10.06
CA ASP A 78 9.26 15.07 -10.64
C ASP A 78 8.70 13.86 -11.38
N VAL A 79 8.55 14.00 -12.70
CA VAL A 79 7.91 12.98 -13.54
C VAL A 79 8.94 11.93 -13.97
N VAL A 80 8.75 10.70 -13.52
CA VAL A 80 9.55 9.54 -13.90
C VAL A 80 8.76 8.69 -14.89
N CYS A 81 9.30 8.55 -16.10
CA CYS A 81 8.69 7.75 -17.15
C CYS A 81 9.24 6.33 -17.15
N ILE A 82 8.33 5.37 -17.00
CA ILE A 82 8.61 3.95 -17.11
C ILE A 82 8.12 3.46 -18.48
N GLN A 83 8.90 2.58 -19.12
CA GLN A 83 8.46 1.90 -20.34
C GLN A 83 7.58 0.72 -19.94
N GLU A 84 6.41 0.59 -20.58
CA GLU A 84 5.50 -0.55 -20.40
C GLU A 84 6.05 -1.79 -21.12
N ASP A 85 7.23 -2.26 -20.72
CA ASP A 85 7.76 -3.53 -21.17
C ASP A 85 7.19 -4.64 -20.27
N GLY A 86 5.91 -4.98 -20.46
CA GLY A 86 5.19 -6.06 -19.76
C GLY A 86 4.34 -5.63 -18.56
N ASP A 87 3.78 -6.63 -17.85
CA ASP A 87 2.93 -6.48 -16.64
C ASP A 87 3.73 -5.98 -15.43
N MET A 88 4.26 -4.76 -15.49
CA MET A 88 4.95 -4.13 -14.38
C MET A 88 3.95 -3.71 -13.29
N GLY A 89 4.12 -4.27 -12.10
CA GLY A 89 3.26 -4.02 -10.97
C GLY A 89 3.60 -2.75 -10.20
N THR A 90 2.80 -2.48 -9.16
CA THR A 90 2.98 -1.30 -8.29
C THR A 90 4.27 -1.36 -7.48
N ALA A 91 4.70 -2.56 -7.05
CA ALA A 91 5.96 -2.72 -6.36
C ALA A 91 7.15 -2.52 -7.31
N ASP A 92 7.02 -2.91 -8.58
CA ASP A 92 8.08 -2.77 -9.59
C ASP A 92 8.34 -1.31 -9.91
N ALA A 93 7.28 -0.52 -10.02
CA ALA A 93 7.36 0.92 -10.14
C ALA A 93 8.11 1.56 -8.95
N LEU A 94 7.85 1.13 -7.71
CA LEU A 94 8.61 1.60 -6.55
C LEU A 94 10.09 1.18 -6.58
N ARG A 95 10.38 -0.04 -7.05
CA ARG A 95 11.76 -0.52 -7.22
C ARG A 95 12.53 0.35 -8.21
N TYR A 96 11.88 0.77 -9.30
CA TYR A 96 12.49 1.64 -10.30
C TYR A 96 12.93 3.00 -9.75
N ILE A 97 12.15 3.58 -8.81
CA ILE A 97 12.44 4.89 -8.23
C ILE A 97 13.25 4.84 -6.92
N GLN A 98 13.73 3.66 -6.49
CA GLN A 98 14.42 3.51 -5.22
C GLN A 98 15.55 4.54 -5.02
N GLN A 99 16.32 4.83 -6.07
CA GLN A 99 17.45 5.77 -6.00
C GLN A 99 17.04 7.21 -5.68
N LYS A 100 15.80 7.60 -6.02
CA LYS A 100 15.24 8.92 -5.71
C LYS A 100 14.62 9.00 -4.31
N ILE A 101 14.24 7.86 -3.76
CA ILE A 101 13.64 7.76 -2.44
C ILE A 101 14.73 7.86 -1.37
N LYS A 102 14.69 8.91 -0.55
CA LYS A 102 15.64 9.15 0.55
C LYS A 102 15.01 8.99 1.93
N THR A 103 13.71 9.21 2.04
CA THR A 103 12.97 9.18 3.31
C THR A 103 11.82 8.16 3.25
N ASP A 104 10.98 8.14 4.27
CA ASP A 104 9.75 7.36 4.27
C ASP A 104 8.82 7.85 3.13
N VAL A 105 8.00 6.94 2.62
CA VAL A 105 7.25 7.13 1.37
C VAL A 105 5.76 7.09 1.61
N LEU A 106 5.05 8.06 1.06
CA LEU A 106 3.60 8.05 0.93
C LEU A 106 3.25 7.69 -0.51
N VAL A 107 2.73 6.48 -0.71
CA VAL A 107 2.29 5.99 -2.02
C VAL A 107 0.81 6.27 -2.19
N VAL A 108 0.46 6.96 -3.26
CA VAL A 108 -0.92 7.29 -3.63
C VAL A 108 -1.17 6.84 -5.06
N SER A 109 -2.35 6.29 -5.34
CA SER A 109 -2.74 5.95 -6.69
C SER A 109 -3.34 7.15 -7.44
N CYS A 110 -3.18 7.17 -8.76
CA CYS A 110 -3.79 8.19 -9.61
C CYS A 110 -5.32 8.14 -9.64
N ASP A 111 -5.93 7.01 -9.26
CA ASP A 111 -7.37 6.76 -9.32
C ASP A 111 -8.11 6.99 -7.99
N LEU A 112 -7.43 7.58 -7.01
CA LEU A 112 -8.01 7.91 -5.71
C LEU A 112 -8.71 9.27 -5.75
N ILE A 113 -10.02 9.27 -5.48
CA ILE A 113 -10.80 10.47 -5.20
C ILE A 113 -11.24 10.38 -3.75
N SER A 114 -10.75 11.30 -2.92
CA SER A 114 -10.97 11.22 -1.48
C SER A 114 -10.99 12.59 -0.81
N ASP A 115 -11.92 12.75 0.13
CA ASP A 115 -11.99 13.87 1.08
C ASP A 115 -11.36 13.53 2.43
N VAL A 116 -10.67 12.40 2.53
CA VAL A 116 -10.04 11.97 3.78
C VAL A 116 -8.98 12.97 4.22
N ALA A 117 -9.06 13.31 5.49
CA ALA A 117 -8.00 13.93 6.26
C ALA A 117 -6.74 13.04 6.26
N LEU A 118 -5.84 13.24 5.29
CA LEU A 118 -4.61 12.44 5.16
C LEU A 118 -3.75 12.43 6.44
N HIS A 119 -3.84 13.50 7.24
CA HIS A 119 -3.13 13.59 8.51
C HIS A 119 -3.51 12.45 9.46
N GLU A 120 -4.74 11.95 9.46
CA GLU A 120 -5.13 10.85 10.37
C GLU A 120 -4.34 9.55 10.07
N VAL A 121 -4.07 9.27 8.79
CA VAL A 121 -3.28 8.11 8.38
C VAL A 121 -1.81 8.32 8.73
N VAL A 122 -1.30 9.53 8.50
CA VAL A 122 0.09 9.91 8.82
C VAL A 122 0.32 9.94 10.34
N ASP A 123 -0.65 10.38 11.12
CA ASP A 123 -0.60 10.44 12.58
C ASP A 123 -0.58 9.04 13.17
N LEU A 124 -1.34 8.09 12.61
CA LEU A 124 -1.23 6.68 12.97
C LEU A 124 0.15 6.10 12.65
N PHE A 125 0.73 6.51 11.51
CA PHE A 125 2.08 6.10 11.13
C PHE A 125 3.13 6.64 12.10
N ARG A 126 3.03 7.92 12.49
CA ARG A 126 3.91 8.61 13.43
C ARG A 126 3.77 8.10 14.86
N ALA A 127 2.56 8.12 15.40
CA ALA A 127 2.28 7.77 16.79
C ALA A 127 2.76 6.35 17.13
N HIS A 128 2.57 5.40 16.21
CA HIS A 128 2.93 4.00 16.46
C HIS A 128 4.25 3.57 15.84
N ASN A 129 4.98 4.51 15.21
CA ASN A 129 6.21 4.26 14.47
C ASN A 129 6.06 3.06 13.51
N ALA A 130 4.95 3.09 12.76
CA ALA A 130 4.48 1.96 11.95
C ALA A 130 5.44 1.62 10.82
N THR A 131 5.51 0.36 10.42
CA THR A 131 6.21 -0.06 9.20
C THR A 131 5.36 0.23 7.96
N LEU A 132 4.06 0.02 8.10
CA LEU A 132 3.04 0.26 7.08
C LEU A 132 1.81 0.87 7.76
N ALA A 133 1.30 1.95 7.22
CA ALA A 133 -0.07 2.42 7.49
C ALA A 133 -0.84 2.50 6.17
N MET A 134 -2.09 2.02 6.16
CA MET A 134 -2.93 2.03 4.96
C MET A 134 -4.31 2.60 5.21
N LEU A 135 -4.93 3.16 4.17
CA LEU A 135 -6.30 3.66 4.21
C LEU A 135 -7.28 2.66 3.59
N MET A 136 -8.35 2.35 4.30
CA MET A 136 -9.49 1.59 3.78
C MET A 136 -10.78 2.38 3.97
N SER A 137 -11.68 2.30 2.99
CA SER A 137 -13.03 2.85 3.07
C SER A 137 -14.06 1.73 3.05
N LYS A 138 -15.29 2.02 3.48
CA LYS A 138 -16.41 1.09 3.28
C LYS A 138 -16.76 1.04 1.79
N ALA A 139 -17.05 -0.16 1.30
CA ALA A 139 -17.57 -0.36 -0.04
C ALA A 139 -18.87 0.43 -0.19
N HIS A 140 -18.98 1.20 -1.25
CA HIS A 140 -20.19 1.93 -1.57
C HIS A 140 -21.09 1.03 -2.41
N GLU A 141 -22.38 1.01 -2.07
CA GLU A 141 -23.37 0.32 -2.90
C GLU A 141 -23.67 1.18 -4.12
N PHE A 142 -23.18 0.72 -5.29
CA PHE A 142 -23.44 1.40 -6.56
C PHE A 142 -24.96 1.45 -6.80
N THR A 143 -25.51 2.66 -6.90
CA THR A 143 -26.96 2.89 -7.03
C THR A 143 -27.52 2.52 -8.40
N GLU A 144 -26.70 2.44 -9.45
CA GLU A 144 -27.14 2.09 -10.80
C GLU A 144 -26.43 0.86 -11.36
N THR A 145 -27.20 0.00 -12.02
CA THR A 145 -26.66 -1.05 -12.88
C THR A 145 -26.13 -0.41 -14.15
N VAL A 146 -24.83 -0.52 -14.39
CA VAL A 146 -24.17 -0.07 -15.63
C VAL A 146 -24.91 -0.59 -16.87
N PRO A 147 -25.40 0.28 -17.78
CA PRO A 147 -26.06 -0.14 -19.00
C PRO A 147 -25.12 -1.00 -19.86
N GLY A 148 -25.60 -2.16 -20.33
CA GLY A 148 -24.88 -2.99 -21.30
C GLY A 148 -24.26 -4.29 -20.77
N GLN A 149 -24.30 -4.59 -19.47
CA GLN A 149 -23.92 -5.92 -18.96
C GLN A 149 -25.04 -6.96 -19.21
N LYS A 150 -25.30 -7.30 -20.48
CA LYS A 150 -25.99 -8.55 -20.85
C LYS A 150 -24.97 -9.70 -20.84
N GLY A 151 -24.57 -10.10 -19.65
CA GLY A 151 -23.69 -11.24 -19.41
C GLY A 151 -23.68 -11.53 -17.92
N LYS A 152 -23.69 -12.82 -17.53
CA LYS A 152 -23.66 -13.30 -16.13
C LYS A 152 -22.93 -12.29 -15.25
N LYS A 153 -23.62 -11.77 -14.19
CA LYS A 153 -23.03 -10.97 -13.10
C LYS A 153 -21.61 -11.47 -12.86
N LYS A 154 -20.60 -10.84 -13.46
CA LYS A 154 -19.21 -11.10 -13.09
C LYS A 154 -19.15 -10.49 -11.71
N THR A 155 -19.09 -11.39 -10.75
CA THR A 155 -19.27 -11.17 -9.33
C THR A 155 -18.60 -9.87 -8.93
N ALA A 156 -19.37 -9.06 -8.19
CA ALA A 156 -18.91 -7.86 -7.52
C ALA A 156 -17.46 -8.01 -7.05
N GLU A 157 -16.69 -6.94 -7.16
CA GLU A 157 -15.31 -6.79 -6.68
C GLU A 157 -14.91 -7.88 -5.69
N GLN A 158 -13.89 -8.67 -6.05
CA GLN A 158 -13.33 -9.73 -5.20
C GLN A 158 -13.25 -9.20 -3.76
N ARG A 159 -13.92 -9.88 -2.83
CA ARG A 159 -14.10 -9.33 -1.49
C ARG A 159 -12.81 -9.48 -0.71
N ASP A 160 -12.38 -8.37 -0.09
CA ASP A 160 -11.28 -8.43 0.87
C ASP A 160 -11.82 -8.82 2.25
N PHE A 161 -11.14 -9.76 2.89
CA PHE A 161 -11.31 -10.10 4.30
C PHE A 161 -10.23 -9.42 5.12
N VAL A 162 -10.62 -8.46 5.94
CA VAL A 162 -9.69 -7.66 6.75
C VAL A 162 -9.90 -7.97 8.22
N GLY A 163 -8.90 -8.58 8.85
CA GLY A 163 -8.87 -8.83 10.28
C GLY A 163 -8.16 -7.70 11.02
N VAL A 164 -8.90 -6.99 11.87
CA VAL A 164 -8.38 -5.91 12.72
C VAL A 164 -8.47 -6.28 14.20
N ASP A 165 -7.61 -5.64 14.98
CA ASP A 165 -7.59 -5.77 16.44
C ASP A 165 -8.85 -5.18 17.11
N GLN A 166 -9.00 -5.34 18.43
CA GLN A 166 -10.11 -4.75 19.19
C GLN A 166 -10.19 -3.23 19.05
N SER A 167 -9.04 -2.56 18.93
CA SER A 167 -8.94 -1.12 18.68
C SER A 167 -9.38 -0.69 17.29
N GLY A 168 -9.50 -1.63 16.33
CA GLY A 168 -9.83 -1.34 14.93
C GLY A 168 -8.70 -0.71 14.11
N LYS A 169 -7.54 -0.39 14.72
CA LYS A 169 -6.41 0.30 14.07
C LYS A 169 -5.31 -0.63 13.59
N ARG A 170 -5.07 -1.75 14.27
CA ARG A 170 -3.97 -2.67 13.93
C ARG A 170 -4.45 -3.74 12.96
N LEU A 171 -3.69 -3.93 11.88
CA LEU A 171 -3.96 -4.97 10.89
C LEU A 171 -3.35 -6.30 11.36
N LEU A 172 -4.20 -7.31 11.52
CA LEU A 172 -3.82 -8.65 11.98
C LEU A 172 -3.84 -9.68 10.84
N PHE A 173 -4.75 -9.49 9.89
CA PHE A 173 -4.97 -10.42 8.80
C PHE A 173 -5.53 -9.69 7.57
N MET A 174 -5.10 -10.08 6.38
CA MET A 174 -5.69 -9.63 5.12
C MET A 174 -5.62 -10.77 4.11
N ALA A 175 -6.75 -11.08 3.47
CA ALA A 175 -6.82 -12.04 2.38
C ALA A 175 -7.87 -11.63 1.36
N ASN A 176 -7.61 -11.92 0.09
CA ASN A 176 -8.56 -11.73 -0.99
C ASN A 176 -9.37 -13.01 -1.19
N GLU A 177 -10.67 -12.89 -1.49
CA GLU A 177 -11.54 -14.00 -1.91
C GLU A 177 -10.96 -14.81 -3.07
N ALA A 178 -10.27 -14.18 -4.01
CA ALA A 178 -9.65 -14.87 -5.15
C ALA A 178 -8.52 -15.82 -4.77
N ASP A 179 -7.88 -15.60 -3.61
CA ASP A 179 -6.77 -16.43 -3.13
C ASP A 179 -7.25 -17.53 -2.16
N LEU A 180 -8.55 -17.62 -1.92
CA LEU A 180 -9.16 -18.52 -0.95
C LEU A 180 -9.85 -19.69 -1.68
N GLU A 181 -9.29 -20.90 -1.55
CA GLU A 181 -9.87 -22.13 -2.10
C GLU A 181 -10.86 -22.77 -1.11
N ASP A 182 -10.38 -23.17 0.07
CA ASP A 182 -11.14 -23.96 1.05
C ASP A 182 -11.56 -23.16 2.32
N GLY A 183 -11.48 -21.83 2.26
CA GLY A 183 -11.88 -20.93 3.35
C GLY A 183 -10.73 -20.21 4.06
N LEU A 184 -11.08 -19.45 5.11
CA LEU A 184 -10.16 -18.51 5.77
C LEU A 184 -9.22 -19.22 6.77
N SER A 185 -7.94 -19.33 6.42
CA SER A 185 -6.93 -19.90 7.32
C SER A 185 -6.26 -18.83 8.19
N VAL A 186 -6.58 -18.80 9.49
CA VAL A 186 -5.94 -17.92 10.47
C VAL A 186 -4.95 -18.71 11.33
N ARG A 187 -3.70 -18.24 11.41
CA ARG A 187 -2.67 -18.89 12.22
C ARG A 187 -3.01 -18.78 13.71
N LYS A 188 -2.97 -19.92 14.42
CA LYS A 188 -3.17 -19.99 15.88
C LYS A 188 -2.21 -19.06 16.66
N SER A 189 -1.02 -18.79 16.13
CA SER A 189 -0.06 -17.86 16.76
C SER A 189 -0.57 -16.42 16.82
N ILE A 190 -1.38 -15.99 15.84
CA ILE A 190 -2.00 -14.66 15.83
C ILE A 190 -3.06 -14.60 16.93
N LEU A 191 -3.94 -15.61 16.98
CA LEU A 191 -5.01 -15.71 17.98
C LEU A 191 -4.49 -15.84 19.43
N ARG A 192 -3.31 -16.44 19.62
CA ARG A 192 -2.65 -16.49 20.94
C ARG A 192 -2.20 -15.11 21.43
N LYS A 193 -1.76 -14.23 20.53
CA LYS A 193 -1.30 -12.86 20.86
C LYS A 193 -2.45 -11.86 20.88
N HIS A 194 -3.41 -12.04 19.98
CA HIS A 194 -4.61 -11.21 19.83
C HIS A 194 -5.84 -12.12 19.98
N PRO A 195 -6.33 -12.35 21.21
CA PRO A 195 -7.45 -13.26 21.46
C PRO A 195 -8.79 -12.74 20.89
N ARG A 196 -8.87 -11.43 20.62
CA ARG A 196 -10.03 -10.78 20.01
C ARG A 196 -9.62 -10.17 18.69
N MET A 197 -10.24 -10.65 17.61
CA MET A 197 -10.03 -10.15 16.25
C MET A 197 -11.40 -9.91 15.60
N HIS A 198 -11.58 -8.72 15.03
CA HIS A 198 -12.76 -8.37 14.25
C HIS A 198 -12.46 -8.56 12.77
N ILE A 199 -13.18 -9.46 12.12
CA ILE A 199 -13.10 -9.62 10.67
C ILE A 199 -14.17 -8.74 10.05
N LYS A 200 -13.74 -7.75 9.27
CA LYS A 200 -14.62 -6.87 8.50
C LYS A 200 -14.58 -7.30 7.03
N THR A 201 -15.78 -7.38 6.45
CA THR A 201 -16.00 -7.58 5.01
C THR A 201 -16.60 -6.30 4.43
N GLY A 202 -16.44 -6.09 3.12
CA GLY A 202 -16.95 -4.88 2.46
C GLY A 202 -16.09 -3.64 2.74
N LEU A 203 -14.81 -3.83 3.05
CA LEU A 203 -13.84 -2.74 3.01
C LEU A 203 -13.16 -2.74 1.65
N VAL A 204 -12.94 -1.57 1.09
CA VAL A 204 -12.20 -1.35 -0.14
C VAL A 204 -10.92 -0.62 0.22
N ASP A 205 -9.78 -1.15 -0.25
CA ASP A 205 -8.51 -0.45 -0.09
C ASP A 205 -8.38 0.72 -1.07
N ALA A 206 -8.13 1.90 -0.50
CA ALA A 206 -8.01 3.18 -1.19
C ALA A 206 -6.68 3.33 -1.95
N HIS A 207 -5.75 2.37 -1.83
CA HIS A 207 -4.43 2.41 -2.44
C HIS A 207 -3.59 3.60 -1.98
N LEU A 208 -3.73 3.93 -0.70
CA LEU A 208 -2.95 4.95 -0.02
C LEU A 208 -2.15 4.28 1.10
N TYR A 209 -0.82 4.32 0.98
CA TYR A 209 0.10 3.61 1.87
C TYR A 209 1.21 4.54 2.36
N CYS A 210 1.41 4.59 3.68
CA CYS A 210 2.63 5.12 4.29
C CYS A 210 3.59 3.95 4.55
N LEU A 211 4.76 4.00 3.95
CA LEU A 211 5.78 2.96 4.02
C LEU A 211 7.08 3.52 4.60
N LYS A 212 7.70 2.76 5.50
CA LYS A 212 9.08 3.06 5.90
C LYS A 212 10.06 2.84 4.75
N LYS A 213 11.13 3.63 4.72
CA LYS A 213 12.22 3.50 3.73
C LYS A 213 12.78 2.06 3.66
N ALA A 214 12.92 1.41 4.82
CA ALA A 214 13.40 0.03 4.93
C ALA A 214 12.51 -0.98 4.16
N VAL A 215 11.22 -0.71 4.02
CA VAL A 215 10.31 -1.56 3.23
C VAL A 215 10.61 -1.43 1.74
N VAL A 216 10.97 -0.22 1.27
CA VAL A 216 11.37 0.01 -0.12
C VAL A 216 12.69 -0.71 -0.42
N ASP A 217 13.64 -0.70 0.52
CA ASP A 217 14.90 -1.44 0.35
C ASP A 217 14.67 -2.95 0.33
N PHE A 218 13.76 -3.46 1.17
CA PHE A 218 13.31 -4.85 1.14
C PHE A 218 12.68 -5.24 -0.20
N LEU A 219 11.93 -4.33 -0.85
CA LEU A 219 11.38 -4.58 -2.19
C LEU A 219 12.49 -4.75 -3.23
N THR A 220 13.54 -3.94 -3.17
CA THR A 220 14.67 -4.05 -4.11
C THR A 220 15.37 -5.40 -4.02
N GLU A 221 15.53 -5.93 -2.82
CA GLU A 221 16.13 -7.25 -2.59
C GLU A 221 15.21 -8.38 -3.08
N ASN A 222 13.90 -8.23 -2.93
CA ASN A 222 12.91 -9.26 -3.25
C ASN A 222 12.18 -8.98 -4.56
N LYS A 223 12.78 -9.46 -5.66
CA LYS A 223 12.24 -9.22 -7.00
C LYS A 223 10.94 -9.97 -7.34
N SER A 224 10.50 -10.89 -6.48
CA SER A 224 9.28 -11.66 -6.67
C SER A 224 8.00 -10.86 -6.41
N ILE A 225 8.10 -9.72 -5.72
CA ILE A 225 6.94 -8.92 -5.32
C ILE A 225 6.61 -7.93 -6.43
N SER A 226 5.46 -8.12 -7.07
CA SER A 226 4.92 -7.28 -8.15
C SER A 226 3.88 -6.29 -7.63
N SER A 227 3.02 -6.69 -6.69
CA SER A 227 1.87 -5.89 -6.22
C SER A 227 1.97 -5.53 -4.75
N ILE A 228 1.89 -4.22 -4.45
CA ILE A 228 1.86 -3.74 -3.05
C ILE A 228 0.66 -4.32 -2.32
N ARG A 229 -0.54 -4.14 -2.87
CA ARG A 229 -1.79 -4.62 -2.28
C ARG A 229 -1.85 -6.14 -2.17
N GLY A 230 -1.52 -6.84 -3.26
CA GLY A 230 -1.73 -8.29 -3.36
C GLY A 230 -0.69 -9.11 -2.62
N GLU A 231 0.56 -8.66 -2.59
CA GLU A 231 1.67 -9.48 -2.11
C GLU A 231 2.39 -8.83 -0.94
N LEU A 232 2.77 -7.54 -1.04
CA LEU A 232 3.54 -6.87 0.01
C LEU A 232 2.76 -6.75 1.32
N VAL A 233 1.53 -6.24 1.29
CA VAL A 233 0.74 -6.04 2.50
C VAL A 233 0.47 -7.37 3.22
N PRO A 234 -0.05 -8.44 2.57
CA PRO A 234 -0.21 -9.73 3.22
C PRO A 234 1.12 -10.32 3.73
N LEU A 235 2.23 -10.14 3.02
CA LEU A 235 3.55 -10.62 3.43
C LEU A 235 4.03 -9.92 4.70
N LEU A 236 3.90 -8.59 4.80
CA LEU A 236 4.27 -7.82 5.99
C LEU A 236 3.42 -8.22 7.20
N VAL A 237 2.11 -8.37 7.01
CA VAL A 237 1.19 -8.82 8.06
C VAL A 237 1.52 -10.24 8.53
N ARG A 238 1.87 -11.16 7.62
CA ARG A 238 2.32 -12.51 7.98
C ARG A 238 3.65 -12.49 8.74
N LYS A 239 4.61 -11.68 8.32
CA LYS A 239 5.93 -11.55 8.98
C LYS A 239 5.83 -10.88 10.35
N GLN A 240 4.86 -9.99 10.58
CA GLN A 240 4.60 -9.34 11.88
C GLN A 240 4.40 -10.34 13.03
N PHE A 241 3.88 -11.55 12.74
CA PHE A 241 3.61 -12.58 13.76
C PHE A 241 4.50 -13.82 13.64
N SER A 242 5.44 -13.84 12.69
CA SER A 242 6.42 -14.91 12.61
C SER A 242 7.43 -14.77 13.77
N LYS A 243 7.79 -15.87 14.41
CA LYS A 243 8.90 -15.86 15.37
C LYS A 243 10.18 -15.65 14.55
N THR A 244 10.93 -14.59 14.85
CA THR A 244 12.34 -14.53 14.46
C THR A 244 13.02 -15.72 15.16
N LEU A 245 13.64 -16.62 14.41
CA LEU A 245 14.54 -17.61 15.01
C LEU A 245 15.68 -16.81 15.65
N SER A 246 15.61 -16.63 16.95
CA SER A 246 16.69 -16.09 17.76
C SER A 246 17.89 -17.03 17.60
N LYS A 247 19.02 -16.50 17.11
CA LYS A 247 20.34 -17.14 17.14
C LYS A 247 20.73 -17.46 18.59
N GLN A 248 20.31 -18.61 19.10
CA GLN A 248 20.83 -19.24 20.31
C GLN A 248 20.81 -20.77 20.10
N LYS A 249 21.68 -21.26 19.21
CA LYS A 249 22.17 -22.65 19.14
C LYS A 249 23.19 -22.78 18.01
N MET A 250 24.34 -22.12 18.14
CA MET A 250 25.55 -22.39 17.36
C MET A 250 26.74 -21.95 18.23
N LYS A 251 26.89 -22.62 19.37
CA LYS A 251 28.08 -22.61 20.23
C LYS A 251 27.95 -23.80 21.18
N ASP A 252 28.01 -24.98 20.58
CA ASP A 252 28.61 -26.20 21.13
C ASP A 252 28.29 -27.32 20.15
N ASP A 253 29.29 -28.17 19.94
CA ASP A 253 29.33 -29.33 19.03
C ASP A 253 29.88 -29.05 17.62
N SER A 254 31.15 -28.64 17.61
CA SER A 254 32.07 -29.04 16.54
C SER A 254 32.84 -30.26 17.06
N GLU A 255 32.49 -31.47 16.59
CA GLU A 255 33.36 -32.66 16.43
C GLU A 255 32.48 -33.90 16.20
N ASP A 256 32.19 -34.21 14.93
CA ASP A 256 32.62 -35.47 14.28
C ASP A 256 31.85 -35.78 12.98
N GLN A 257 32.64 -35.96 11.91
CA GLN A 257 32.49 -36.94 10.83
C GLN A 257 31.24 -37.00 9.91
N THR A 258 31.47 -36.47 8.70
CA THR A 258 31.33 -37.10 7.36
C THR A 258 30.05 -37.81 6.87
N GLN A 259 29.58 -37.29 5.71
CA GLN A 259 28.93 -37.93 4.55
C GLN A 259 27.47 -38.42 4.66
N LYS A 260 26.56 -37.66 4.01
CA LYS A 260 25.68 -38.14 2.92
C LYS A 260 24.97 -36.99 2.19
N LYS A 261 24.99 -37.05 0.86
CA LYS A 261 24.29 -36.17 -0.10
C LYS A 261 22.76 -36.23 0.06
N ASN A 262 22.06 -35.09 0.03
CA ASN A 262 21.12 -34.68 -1.04
C ASN A 262 20.27 -33.45 -0.65
N ASP A 263 19.77 -32.79 -1.70
CA ASP A 263 18.81 -31.67 -1.80
C ASP A 263 19.25 -30.26 -1.38
N GLY A 264 19.63 -29.49 -2.42
CA GLY A 264 19.82 -28.06 -2.35
C GLY A 264 18.48 -27.32 -2.39
N SER A 265 18.09 -26.74 -1.26
CA SER A 265 17.02 -25.74 -1.20
C SER A 265 17.08 -24.87 0.05
N THR A 266 18.24 -24.44 0.51
CA THR A 266 18.30 -23.54 1.68
C THR A 266 19.64 -22.82 1.72
N ASP A 267 19.71 -21.61 1.16
CA ASP A 267 20.80 -20.67 1.49
C ASP A 267 20.41 -19.18 1.33
N HIS A 268 19.10 -18.86 1.28
CA HIS A 268 18.63 -17.47 1.19
C HIS A 268 18.02 -16.92 2.51
N GLU A 269 17.99 -17.71 3.59
CA GLU A 269 17.43 -17.29 4.89
C GLU A 269 18.38 -16.43 5.76
N LEU A 270 19.67 -16.32 5.40
CA LEU A 270 20.69 -15.79 6.31
C LEU A 270 21.08 -14.31 6.13
N LEU A 271 20.67 -13.64 5.05
CA LEU A 271 21.15 -12.30 4.72
C LEU A 271 20.37 -11.14 5.35
N ILE A 272 19.19 -11.36 5.91
CA ILE A 272 18.39 -10.30 6.59
C ILE A 272 18.89 -10.02 8.03
N SER A 273 19.95 -10.68 8.51
CA SER A 273 20.23 -10.73 9.96
C SER A 273 21.44 -9.96 10.51
N SER A 274 22.36 -9.43 9.69
CA SER A 274 23.64 -8.96 10.26
C SER A 274 23.91 -7.45 10.21
N ARG A 275 23.45 -6.73 9.18
CA ARG A 275 23.75 -5.28 9.04
C ARG A 275 22.61 -4.35 9.48
N ASP A 276 21.37 -4.83 9.42
CA ASP A 276 20.19 -4.01 9.72
C ASP A 276 19.81 -3.97 11.20
N GLU A 277 20.24 -4.93 12.03
CA GLU A 277 19.89 -4.88 13.47
C GLU A 277 20.53 -3.68 14.17
N SER A 278 21.79 -3.35 13.87
CA SER A 278 22.46 -2.20 14.47
C SER A 278 21.88 -0.87 13.97
N LEU A 279 21.54 -0.78 12.68
CA LEU A 279 20.92 0.40 12.09
C LEU A 279 19.47 0.60 12.55
N LEU A 280 18.70 -0.48 12.70
CA LEU A 280 17.33 -0.44 13.26
C LEU A 280 17.34 -0.08 14.74
N GLN A 281 18.32 -0.55 15.50
CA GLN A 281 18.50 -0.20 16.90
C GLN A 281 18.91 1.27 17.06
N LEU A 282 19.84 1.76 16.22
CA LEU A 282 20.19 3.19 16.12
C LEU A 282 19.00 4.05 15.67
N ALA A 283 18.15 3.56 14.76
CA ALA A 283 16.95 4.27 14.33
C ALA A 283 15.88 4.34 15.43
N GLN A 284 15.75 3.30 16.25
CA GLN A 284 14.90 3.32 17.45
C GLN A 284 15.42 4.28 18.52
N GLU A 285 16.73 4.32 18.74
CA GLU A 285 17.36 5.21 19.72
C GLU A 285 17.34 6.69 19.29
N ARG A 286 17.39 6.96 17.97
CA ARG A 286 17.44 8.32 17.42
C ARG A 286 16.09 8.89 16.96
N SER A 287 15.00 8.11 17.00
CA SER A 287 13.68 8.66 16.71
C SER A 287 13.19 9.51 17.89
N CYS A 288 13.30 10.83 17.78
CA CYS A 288 12.94 11.80 18.83
C CYS A 288 11.44 11.88 19.17
N TRP A 289 10.62 10.96 18.64
CA TRP A 289 9.18 10.92 18.85
C TRP A 289 8.74 9.45 18.90
N ASN A 290 8.88 8.85 20.07
CA ASN A 290 8.10 7.68 20.47
C ASN A 290 7.36 8.10 21.75
N ASP A 291 6.04 7.91 21.78
CA ASP A 291 5.11 8.14 22.89
C ASP A 291 5.34 7.21 24.10
N HIS A 292 6.54 6.66 24.29
CA HIS A 292 6.81 5.58 25.23
C HIS A 292 7.70 6.00 26.41
N HIS A 293 7.49 7.19 26.95
CA HIS A 293 8.03 7.57 28.27
C HIS A 293 7.01 7.50 29.42
N GLY A 294 5.75 7.10 29.17
CA GLY A 294 4.66 7.28 30.14
C GLY A 294 4.00 6.00 30.67
N ASP A 295 3.53 5.10 29.81
CA ASP A 295 2.63 4.03 30.25
C ASP A 295 3.22 2.62 30.10
N MET A 296 3.44 2.01 31.26
CA MET A 296 3.72 0.58 31.46
C MET A 296 2.50 -0.27 31.05
N SER A 297 2.32 -0.49 29.75
CA SER A 297 1.59 -1.66 29.27
C SER A 297 2.35 -2.29 28.09
N GLU A 298 2.56 -3.60 28.13
CA GLU A 298 3.13 -4.41 27.05
C GLU A 298 2.17 -4.51 25.83
N ALA A 299 1.52 -3.41 25.44
CA ALA A 299 0.38 -3.42 24.53
C ALA A 299 0.72 -3.98 23.13
N TYR A 300 1.99 -4.04 22.72
CA TYR A 300 2.37 -4.40 21.36
C TYR A 300 3.56 -5.38 21.20
N HIS A 301 3.79 -6.27 22.18
CA HIS A 301 4.63 -7.49 22.05
C HIS A 301 6.02 -7.35 21.38
N GLY A 302 6.66 -6.18 21.40
CA GLY A 302 8.02 -5.98 20.86
C GLY A 302 8.18 -6.31 19.37
N GLY A 303 7.11 -6.33 18.58
CA GLY A 303 7.18 -6.67 17.15
C GLY A 303 7.99 -5.64 16.36
N LYS A 304 9.05 -6.10 15.66
CA LYS A 304 9.87 -5.25 14.77
C LYS A 304 9.07 -4.67 13.59
N LEU A 305 8.06 -5.41 13.12
CA LEU A 305 7.15 -4.98 12.05
C LEU A 305 5.78 -4.62 12.62
N ARG A 306 5.23 -3.49 12.20
CA ARG A 306 3.95 -2.97 12.68
C ARG A 306 3.10 -2.46 11.52
N CYS A 307 1.98 -3.15 11.24
CA CYS A 307 1.04 -2.76 10.20
C CYS A 307 -0.24 -2.19 10.82
N TYR A 308 -0.63 -1.00 10.39
CA TYR A 308 -1.84 -0.31 10.82
C TYR A 308 -2.75 -0.03 9.62
N VAL A 309 -4.04 0.05 9.92
CA VAL A 309 -5.09 0.41 8.98
C VAL A 309 -5.94 1.52 9.60
N HIS A 310 -6.14 2.57 8.83
CA HIS A 310 -7.15 3.58 9.10
C HIS A 310 -8.40 3.20 8.30
N ILE A 311 -9.51 2.95 9.01
CA ILE A 311 -10.80 2.67 8.38
C ILE A 311 -11.61 3.96 8.43
N MET A 312 -11.89 4.54 7.26
CA MET A 312 -12.71 5.71 7.14
C MET A 312 -14.18 5.36 7.42
N ASP A 313 -14.77 6.03 8.40
CA ASP A 313 -16.18 5.85 8.76
C ASP A 313 -17.12 6.85 8.09
N GLN A 314 -16.65 8.07 7.84
CA GLN A 314 -17.40 9.18 7.25
C GLN A 314 -16.55 9.89 6.20
N GLY A 315 -17.21 10.43 5.17
CA GLY A 315 -16.57 11.13 4.06
C GLY A 315 -16.65 10.34 2.75
N LEU A 316 -16.09 10.94 1.71
CA LEU A 316 -16.09 10.38 0.36
C LEU A 316 -14.71 9.79 0.07
N CYS A 317 -14.64 8.52 -0.30
CA CYS A 317 -13.39 7.86 -0.69
C CYS A 317 -13.68 6.77 -1.71
N TYR A 318 -13.45 7.11 -2.98
CA TYR A 318 -13.67 6.23 -4.12
C TYR A 318 -12.36 5.95 -4.85
N ARG A 319 -12.23 4.69 -5.27
CA ARG A 319 -11.17 4.27 -6.18
C ARG A 319 -11.77 4.04 -7.55
N VAL A 320 -11.42 4.89 -8.50
CA VAL A 320 -11.98 4.88 -9.86
C VAL A 320 -11.25 3.85 -10.72
N ASN A 321 -11.53 2.58 -10.47
CA ASN A 321 -10.94 1.44 -11.17
C ASN A 321 -11.95 0.67 -12.05
N THR A 322 -13.25 0.92 -11.89
CA THR A 322 -14.33 0.30 -12.65
C THR A 322 -15.21 1.36 -13.31
N LEU A 323 -15.92 0.96 -14.36
CA LEU A 323 -16.85 1.87 -15.04
C LEU A 323 -17.99 2.34 -14.11
N ALA A 324 -18.46 1.48 -13.19
CA ALA A 324 -19.44 1.86 -12.17
C ALA A 324 -18.89 2.94 -11.23
N ALA A 325 -17.67 2.75 -10.71
CA ALA A 325 -17.02 3.75 -9.86
C ALA A 325 -16.75 5.07 -10.59
N TYR A 326 -16.47 5.03 -11.89
CA TYR A 326 -16.27 6.24 -12.70
C TYR A 326 -17.55 7.05 -12.88
N ILE A 327 -18.69 6.38 -13.11
CA ILE A 327 -20.00 7.04 -13.22
C ILE A 327 -20.39 7.65 -11.87
N GLU A 328 -20.25 6.88 -10.79
CA GLU A 328 -20.59 7.35 -9.45
C GLU A 328 -19.70 8.51 -9.02
N ALA A 329 -18.39 8.43 -9.29
CA ALA A 329 -17.47 9.53 -9.05
C ALA A 329 -17.94 10.80 -9.75
N ASN A 330 -18.27 10.74 -11.06
CA ASN A 330 -18.78 11.89 -11.80
C ASN A 330 -20.08 12.48 -11.23
N ARG A 331 -20.96 11.65 -10.69
CA ARG A 331 -22.18 12.12 -10.02
C ARG A 331 -21.86 12.88 -8.73
N LEU A 332 -20.90 12.38 -7.95
CA LEU A 332 -20.54 12.92 -6.65
C LEU A 332 -19.54 14.07 -6.70
N VAL A 333 -18.86 14.32 -7.84
CA VAL A 333 -17.96 15.48 -7.97
C VAL A 333 -18.65 16.81 -7.71
N SER A 334 -19.97 16.91 -7.90
CA SER A 334 -20.72 18.10 -7.50
C SER A 334 -20.66 18.42 -6.00
N GLN A 335 -20.24 17.47 -5.16
CA GLN A 335 -20.16 17.56 -3.71
C GLN A 335 -18.72 17.73 -3.18
N LEU A 336 -17.70 17.61 -4.05
CA LEU A 336 -16.24 17.65 -3.78
C LEU A 336 -15.66 19.07 -3.99
#